data_AF-A0A838RZA2-F1
#
_entry.id   AF-A0A838RZA2-F1
#
_cell.length_a   1.000
_cell.length_b   1.000
_cell.length_c   1.000
_cell.angle_alpha   90.00
_cell.angle_beta   90.00
_cell.angle_gamma   90.00
#
_symmetry.space_group_name_H-M   'P 1'
#
loop_
_entity.id
_entity.type
_entity.pdbx_description
1 polymer ?
#
loop_
_entity_poly.entity_id
_entity_poly.type
_entity_poly.pdbx_seq_one_letter_code
_entity_poly.pdbx_strand_id
1 'polypeptide(L)'
;MEFLIADTFTGSLARLTGDEQKIAKTTAFDFQMNPVNPGMALHRIDKSKDKNFWSARVGRDIRLIIHKTKESLLLCYVGHHDDAYAWAERRKLETHPKTGAAQLVEIRERIQEVVVPQFVEATVPTKTAEKEKIFASLSDDALLGYGVPTEWLADVRAADEDSILGVAEHLPEEAAEALLEIATGGKPKPREVAPATPFE
;
A
#
# COMPACT_ATOMS: atom_id res chain seq x y z
N MET A 1 -8.98 -19.24 11.82
CA MET A 1 -9.04 -17.99 11.06
C MET A 1 -8.41 -16.92 11.92
N GLU A 2 -7.23 -16.45 11.54
CA GLU A 2 -6.50 -15.39 12.24
C GLU A 2 -7.14 -14.04 11.93
N PHE A 3 -7.23 -13.18 12.93
CA PHE A 3 -7.72 -11.81 12.77
C PHE A 3 -6.53 -10.86 12.88
N LEU A 4 -6.33 -10.06 11.84
CA LEU A 4 -5.19 -9.16 11.71
C LEU A 4 -5.68 -7.74 11.42
N ILE A 5 -4.89 -6.74 11.80
CA ILE A 5 -5.16 -5.33 11.51
C ILE A 5 -3.91 -4.76 10.85
N ALA A 6 -4.07 -4.13 9.68
CA ALA A 6 -2.97 -3.46 8.99
C ALA A 6 -2.76 -2.04 9.55
N ASP A 7 -1.53 -1.54 9.48
CA ASP A 7 -1.22 -0.15 9.88
C ASP A 7 -1.97 0.87 9.00
N THR A 8 -2.22 0.53 7.73
CA THR A 8 -3.05 1.32 6.82
C THR A 8 -4.51 1.45 7.28
N PHE A 9 -5.04 0.48 8.03
CA PHE A 9 -6.34 0.62 8.68
C PHE A 9 -6.26 1.65 9.81
N THR A 10 -5.24 1.55 10.66
CA THR A 10 -5.03 2.50 11.77
C THR A 10 -4.86 3.93 11.26
N GLY A 11 -4.04 4.12 10.23
CA GLY A 11 -3.80 5.43 9.61
C GLY A 11 -5.04 6.00 8.92
N SER A 12 -5.85 5.16 8.28
CA SER A 12 -7.09 5.63 7.63
C SER A 12 -8.22 5.93 8.62
N LEU A 13 -8.33 5.13 9.68
CA LEU A 13 -9.24 5.39 10.79
C LEU A 13 -8.99 6.75 11.44
N ALA A 14 -7.73 7.13 11.64
CA ALA A 14 -7.35 8.40 12.24
C ALA A 14 -7.81 9.63 11.43
N ARG A 15 -8.05 9.48 10.12
CA ARG A 15 -8.53 10.57 9.24
C ARG A 15 -10.05 10.77 9.28
N LEU A 16 -10.81 9.85 9.88
CA LEU A 16 -12.26 9.93 9.98
C LEU A 16 -12.71 10.82 11.14
N THR A 17 -13.96 11.28 11.09
CA THR A 17 -14.59 12.00 12.22
C THR A 17 -14.75 11.10 13.45
N GLY A 18 -14.90 11.69 14.63
CA GLY A 18 -15.03 10.92 15.88
C GLY A 18 -16.19 9.91 15.87
N ASP A 19 -17.33 10.28 15.29
CA ASP A 19 -18.49 9.39 15.17
C ASP A 19 -18.24 8.23 14.19
N GLU A 20 -17.61 8.51 13.06
CA GLU A 20 -17.21 7.51 12.07
C GLU A 20 -16.16 6.54 12.65
N GLN A 21 -15.19 7.07 13.41
CA GLN A 21 -14.22 6.25 14.12
C GLN A 21 -14.88 5.31 15.12
N LYS A 22 -15.89 5.79 15.86
CA LYS A 22 -16.61 5.00 16.85
C LYS A 22 -17.31 3.80 16.19
N ILE A 23 -18.08 4.04 15.13
CA ILE A 23 -18.78 2.96 14.42
C ILE A 23 -17.81 1.98 13.75
N ALA A 24 -16.69 2.47 13.21
CA ALA A 24 -15.65 1.62 12.62
C ALA A 24 -14.97 0.73 13.66
N LYS A 25 -14.63 1.27 14.83
CA LYS A 25 -14.03 0.52 15.94
C LYS A 25 -14.99 -0.54 16.49
N THR A 26 -16.28 -0.21 16.66
CA THR A 26 -17.29 -1.20 17.06
C THR A 26 -17.39 -2.32 16.03
N THR A 27 -17.45 -1.98 14.74
CA THR A 27 -17.53 -2.99 13.67
C THR A 27 -16.27 -3.87 13.63
N ALA A 28 -15.08 -3.28 13.80
CA ALA A 28 -13.83 -4.03 13.86
C ALA A 28 -13.79 -5.00 15.06
N PHE A 29 -14.26 -4.57 16.22
CA PHE A 29 -14.41 -5.41 17.41
C PHE A 29 -15.40 -6.55 17.17
N ASP A 30 -16.53 -6.27 16.52
CA ASP A 30 -17.51 -7.30 16.16
C ASP A 30 -16.89 -8.35 15.21
N PHE A 31 -16.04 -7.92 14.26
CA PHE A 31 -15.32 -8.85 13.37
C PHE A 31 -14.30 -9.70 14.14
N GLN A 32 -13.61 -9.12 15.13
CA GLN A 32 -12.70 -9.87 15.98
C GLN A 32 -13.43 -10.94 16.81
N MET A 33 -14.60 -10.60 17.33
CA MET A 33 -15.40 -11.50 18.16
C MET A 33 -16.12 -12.59 17.34
N ASN A 34 -16.56 -12.27 16.12
CA ASN A 34 -17.23 -13.23 15.24
C ASN A 34 -16.90 -13.00 13.74
N PRO A 35 -15.72 -13.45 13.28
CA PRO A 35 -15.25 -13.17 11.92
C PRO A 35 -16.04 -13.87 10.80
N VAL A 36 -16.97 -14.77 11.14
CA VAL A 36 -17.76 -15.58 10.19
C VAL A 36 -19.26 -15.21 10.24
N ASN A 37 -19.62 -14.06 10.80
CA ASN A 37 -21.01 -13.67 10.96
C ASN A 37 -21.71 -13.43 9.58
N PRO A 38 -22.78 -14.18 9.25
CA PRO A 38 -23.55 -13.97 8.01
C PRO A 38 -24.19 -12.58 7.90
N GLY A 39 -24.39 -11.88 9.02
CA GLY A 39 -25.01 -10.55 9.07
C GLY A 39 -24.12 -9.39 8.61
N MET A 40 -22.83 -9.62 8.37
CA MET A 40 -21.85 -8.57 8.07
C MET A 40 -21.81 -8.13 6.60
N ALA A 41 -22.71 -8.65 5.76
CA ALA A 41 -22.93 -8.24 4.37
C ALA A 41 -21.62 -7.92 3.62
N LEU A 42 -20.71 -8.90 3.59
CA LEU A 42 -19.45 -8.77 2.88
C LEU A 42 -19.71 -8.80 1.37
N HIS A 43 -19.26 -7.76 0.68
CA HIS A 43 -19.32 -7.66 -0.77
C HIS A 43 -17.92 -7.78 -1.34
N ARG A 44 -17.70 -8.75 -2.23
CA ARG A 44 -16.41 -8.84 -2.93
C ARG A 44 -16.25 -7.62 -3.84
N ILE A 45 -15.04 -7.08 -3.90
CA ILE A 45 -14.73 -5.91 -4.73
C ILE A 45 -14.29 -6.42 -6.11
N ASP A 46 -15.26 -6.59 -7.02
CA ASP A 46 -15.01 -7.27 -8.31
C ASP A 46 -14.00 -6.55 -9.22
N LYS A 47 -13.81 -5.23 -9.05
CA LYS A 47 -12.84 -4.44 -9.81
C LYS A 47 -11.42 -4.50 -9.24
N SER A 48 -11.23 -5.05 -8.04
CA SER A 48 -9.89 -5.18 -7.47
C SER A 48 -9.06 -6.20 -8.24
N LYS A 49 -7.76 -5.90 -8.38
CA LYS A 49 -6.79 -6.87 -8.90
C LYS A 49 -6.56 -8.02 -7.91
N ASP A 50 -6.88 -7.81 -6.63
CA ASP A 50 -6.85 -8.84 -5.59
C ASP A 50 -8.25 -9.40 -5.34
N LYS A 51 -8.43 -10.68 -5.66
CA LYS A 51 -9.72 -11.39 -5.54
C LYS A 51 -10.16 -11.61 -4.09
N ASN A 52 -9.25 -11.44 -3.15
CA ASN A 52 -9.51 -11.62 -1.73
C ASN A 52 -9.91 -10.33 -1.03
N PHE A 53 -10.05 -9.21 -1.74
CA PHE A 53 -10.61 -7.99 -1.16
C PHE A 53 -12.15 -7.98 -1.13
N TRP A 54 -12.65 -7.64 0.06
CA TRP A 54 -14.06 -7.52 0.37
C TRP A 54 -14.31 -6.17 1.05
N SER A 55 -15.50 -5.65 0.83
CA SER A 55 -16.03 -4.46 1.49
C SER A 55 -17.08 -4.88 2.51
N ALA A 56 -16.98 -4.36 3.73
CA ALA A 56 -18.02 -4.43 4.74
C ALA A 56 -18.63 -3.05 4.95
N ARG A 57 -19.95 -3.00 5.11
CA ARG A 57 -20.66 -1.77 5.43
C ARG A 57 -20.58 -1.50 6.93
N VAL A 58 -19.95 -0.38 7.29
CA VAL A 58 -19.84 0.09 8.69
C VAL A 58 -20.97 1.08 9.04
N GLY A 59 -21.37 1.89 8.07
CA GLY A 59 -22.39 2.93 8.26
C GLY A 59 -23.13 3.23 6.97
N ARG A 60 -23.65 4.45 6.82
CA ARG A 60 -24.26 4.88 5.55
C ARG A 60 -23.20 4.95 4.45
N ASP A 61 -22.15 5.72 4.70
CA ASP A 61 -21.10 6.03 3.73
C ASP A 61 -19.74 5.40 4.04
N ILE A 62 -19.52 4.91 5.26
CA ILE A 62 -18.25 4.28 5.62
C ILE A 62 -18.20 2.83 5.16
N ARG A 63 -17.05 2.43 4.60
CA ARG A 63 -16.69 1.08 4.20
C ARG A 63 -15.39 0.65 4.86
N LEU A 64 -15.38 -0.60 5.29
CA LEU A 64 -14.20 -1.30 5.77
C LEU A 64 -13.73 -2.24 4.67
N ILE A 65 -12.49 -2.10 4.23
CA ILE A 65 -11.85 -3.00 3.27
C ILE A 65 -11.14 -4.09 4.04
N ILE A 66 -11.41 -5.34 3.65
CA ILE A 66 -10.95 -6.54 4.31
C ILE A 66 -10.29 -7.44 3.28
N HIS A 67 -9.09 -7.93 3.57
CA HIS A 67 -8.53 -9.07 2.85
C HIS A 67 -8.93 -10.36 3.58
N LYS A 68 -9.69 -11.22 2.91
CA LYS A 68 -10.28 -12.42 3.52
C LYS A 68 -9.90 -13.68 2.75
N THR A 69 -9.23 -14.59 3.44
CA THR A 69 -8.91 -15.93 2.95
C THR A 69 -9.60 -16.99 3.82
N LYS A 70 -9.26 -18.27 3.63
CA LYS A 70 -9.68 -19.34 4.56
C LYS A 70 -8.94 -19.26 5.90
N GLU A 71 -7.72 -18.74 5.88
CA GLU A 71 -6.79 -18.76 7.01
C GLU A 71 -6.84 -17.47 7.81
N SER A 72 -7.09 -16.32 7.15
CA SER A 72 -7.00 -15.00 7.74
C SER A 72 -8.13 -14.05 7.33
N LEU A 73 -8.45 -13.11 8.23
CA LEU A 73 -9.26 -11.94 8.01
C LEU A 73 -8.44 -10.72 8.45
N LEU A 74 -7.96 -9.95 7.48
CA LEU A 74 -7.14 -8.76 7.69
C LEU A 74 -7.97 -7.51 7.44
N LEU A 75 -8.09 -6.63 8.44
CA LEU A 75 -8.63 -5.29 8.24
C LEU A 75 -7.56 -4.41 7.58
N CYS A 76 -7.84 -3.98 6.35
CA CYS A 76 -6.86 -3.30 5.51
C CYS A 76 -7.05 -1.78 5.51
N TYR A 77 -8.28 -1.29 5.40
CA TYR A 77 -8.54 0.14 5.23
C TYR A 77 -9.95 0.51 5.67
N VAL A 78 -10.17 1.74 6.12
CA VAL A 78 -11.51 2.28 6.37
C VAL A 78 -11.64 3.68 5.79
N GLY A 79 -12.75 3.96 5.13
CA GLY A 79 -12.99 5.27 4.50
C GLY A 79 -14.41 5.45 4.02
N HIS A 80 -14.69 6.63 3.45
CA HIS A 80 -15.90 6.88 2.68
C HIS A 80 -15.99 5.96 1.47
N HIS A 81 -17.19 5.75 0.95
CA HIS A 81 -17.50 4.67 0.04
C HIS A 81 -16.56 4.62 -1.18
N ASP A 82 -16.52 5.72 -1.93
CA ASP A 82 -15.80 5.76 -3.19
C ASP A 82 -14.28 5.69 -2.97
N ASP A 83 -13.78 6.36 -1.93
CA ASP A 83 -12.36 6.34 -1.57
C ASP A 83 -11.90 4.94 -1.13
N ALA A 84 -12.73 4.23 -0.36
CA ALA A 84 -12.42 2.88 0.10
C ALA A 84 -12.38 1.89 -1.07
N TYR A 85 -13.31 1.99 -2.02
CA TYR A 85 -13.28 1.17 -3.23
C TYR A 85 -12.09 1.52 -4.12
N ALA A 86 -11.84 2.81 -4.38
CA ALA A 86 -10.70 3.26 -5.17
C ALA A 86 -9.37 2.80 -4.56
N TRP A 87 -9.24 2.85 -3.23
CA TRP A 87 -8.08 2.35 -2.50
C TRP A 87 -7.86 0.84 -2.74
N ALA A 88 -8.92 0.05 -2.64
CA ALA A 88 -8.86 -1.41 -2.80
C ALA A 88 -8.64 -1.85 -4.26
N GLU A 89 -9.16 -1.09 -5.22
CA GLU A 89 -9.03 -1.40 -6.65
C GLU A 89 -7.59 -1.30 -7.15
N ARG A 90 -6.80 -0.41 -6.54
CA ARG A 90 -5.42 -0.13 -6.93
C ARG A 90 -4.39 -0.85 -6.06
N ARG A 91 -4.78 -1.79 -5.21
CA ARG A 91 -3.88 -2.49 -4.29
C ARG A 91 -4.05 -3.99 -4.34
N LYS A 92 -3.03 -4.70 -3.85
CA LYS A 92 -3.05 -6.13 -3.59
C LYS A 92 -2.25 -6.45 -2.33
N LEU A 93 -2.62 -7.53 -1.65
CA LEU A 93 -1.78 -8.08 -0.58
C LEU A 93 -0.81 -9.09 -1.19
N GLU A 94 0.50 -8.87 -1.03
CA GLU A 94 1.53 -9.76 -1.54
C GLU A 94 2.59 -10.09 -0.48
N THR A 95 3.15 -11.29 -0.57
CA THR A 95 4.32 -11.66 0.21
C THR A 95 5.57 -11.16 -0.51
N HIS A 96 6.30 -10.27 0.14
CA HIS A 96 7.51 -9.69 -0.40
C HIS A 96 8.59 -10.78 -0.60
N PRO A 97 9.24 -10.88 -1.77
CA PRO A 97 10.06 -12.04 -2.14
C PRO A 97 11.35 -12.19 -1.32
N LYS A 98 11.87 -11.08 -0.76
CA LYS A 98 13.14 -11.10 0.00
C LYS A 98 12.92 -11.12 1.50
N THR A 99 12.15 -10.17 2.02
CA THR A 99 11.82 -10.10 3.46
C THR A 99 10.81 -11.19 3.88
N GLY A 100 9.90 -11.61 3.01
CA GLY A 100 8.80 -12.52 3.37
C GLY A 100 7.62 -11.84 4.07
N ALA A 101 7.66 -10.51 4.23
CA ALA A 101 6.59 -9.74 4.84
C ALA A 101 5.35 -9.69 3.93
N ALA A 102 4.15 -9.78 4.51
CA ALA A 102 2.92 -9.48 3.79
C ALA A 102 2.77 -7.95 3.66
N GLN A 103 2.66 -7.45 2.44
CA GLN A 103 2.62 -6.02 2.13
C GLN A 103 1.39 -5.68 1.31
N LEU A 104 0.75 -4.55 1.65
CA LEU A 104 -0.28 -3.93 0.82
C LEU A 104 0.40 -3.07 -0.24
N VAL A 105 0.55 -3.62 -1.44
CA VAL A 105 1.28 -2.99 -2.54
C VAL A 105 0.31 -2.24 -3.44
N GLU A 106 0.57 -0.95 -3.69
CA GLU A 106 -0.15 -0.19 -4.71
C GLU A 106 0.32 -0.63 -6.10
N ILE A 107 -0.64 -1.01 -6.95
CA ILE A 107 -0.42 -1.46 -8.31
C ILE A 107 -0.52 -0.23 -9.20
N ARG A 108 0.56 0.07 -9.92
CA ARG A 108 0.49 1.10 -10.95
C ARG A 108 -0.27 0.50 -12.13
N GLU A 109 -1.47 1.00 -12.38
CA GLU A 109 -2.05 0.83 -13.69
C GLU A 109 -1.11 1.56 -14.66
N ARG A 110 -0.31 0.79 -15.42
CA ARG A 110 0.45 1.32 -16.54
C ARG A 110 -0.58 1.96 -17.46
N ILE A 111 -0.76 3.28 -17.36
CA ILE A 111 -1.28 4.07 -18.45
C ILE A 111 -0.24 3.82 -19.53
N GLN A 112 -0.53 2.89 -20.45
CA GLN A 112 0.13 2.91 -21.73
C GLN A 112 -0.18 4.30 -22.24
N GLU A 113 0.81 5.20 -22.19
CA GLU A 113 0.78 6.42 -22.96
C GLU A 113 0.39 5.98 -24.36
N VAL A 114 -0.84 6.30 -24.76
CA VAL A 114 -1.16 6.35 -26.16
C VAL A 114 -0.20 7.40 -26.67
N VAL A 115 0.92 6.95 -27.22
CA VAL A 115 1.88 7.78 -27.93
C VAL A 115 1.09 8.27 -29.13
N VAL A 116 0.36 9.37 -28.96
CA VAL A 116 -0.12 10.16 -30.07
C VAL A 116 1.17 10.75 -30.63
N PRO A 117 1.63 10.36 -31.84
CA PRO A 117 2.81 10.96 -32.43
C PRO A 117 2.43 12.39 -32.81
N GLN A 118 2.55 13.31 -31.86
CA GLN A 118 2.48 14.72 -32.14
C GLN A 118 3.82 15.07 -32.77
N PHE A 119 3.82 15.18 -34.11
CA PHE A 119 4.91 15.79 -34.85
C PHE A 119 5.02 17.24 -34.39
N VAL A 120 5.91 17.49 -33.42
CA VAL A 120 6.32 18.83 -33.02
C VAL A 120 7.69 19.07 -33.63
N GLU A 121 7.78 20.14 -34.40
CA GLU A 121 9.01 20.64 -35.03
C GLU A 121 10.17 20.70 -34.03
N ALA A 122 11.36 20.39 -34.53
CA ALA A 122 12.60 20.29 -33.78
C ALA A 122 12.96 21.59 -33.05
N THR A 123 12.46 21.76 -31.83
CA THR A 123 13.10 22.58 -30.81
C THR A 123 14.16 21.71 -30.13
N VAL A 124 15.42 22.16 -30.25
CA VAL A 124 16.61 21.57 -29.64
C VAL A 124 16.29 21.11 -28.20
N PRO A 125 16.60 19.87 -27.80
CA PRO A 125 16.34 19.43 -26.44
C PRO A 125 17.25 20.22 -25.51
N THR A 126 16.67 21.20 -24.81
CA THR A 126 17.27 21.74 -23.60
C THR A 126 17.45 20.53 -22.68
N LYS A 127 18.70 20.09 -22.49
CA LYS A 127 19.07 19.19 -21.41
C LYS A 127 18.64 19.85 -20.11
N THR A 128 17.43 19.53 -19.64
CA THR A 128 17.13 19.65 -18.22
C THR A 128 18.24 18.85 -17.54
N ALA A 129 19.05 19.51 -16.72
CA ALA A 129 20.09 18.81 -15.98
C ALA A 129 19.40 17.67 -15.23
N GLU A 130 19.70 16.41 -15.60
CA GLU A 130 19.14 15.25 -14.93
C GLU A 130 19.58 15.35 -13.47
N LYS A 131 18.62 15.61 -12.58
CA LYS A 131 18.88 15.69 -11.14
C LYS A 131 19.50 14.38 -10.69
N GLU A 132 20.38 14.48 -9.70
CA GLU A 132 21.09 13.31 -9.20
C GLU A 132 20.08 12.35 -8.55
N LYS A 133 20.04 11.12 -9.06
CA LYS A 133 19.14 10.07 -8.56
C LYS A 133 19.68 9.57 -7.23
N ILE A 134 18.87 9.66 -6.18
CA ILE A 134 19.29 9.37 -4.80
C ILE A 134 19.76 7.91 -4.66
N PHE A 135 19.08 6.98 -5.34
CA PHE A 135 19.31 5.54 -5.19
C PHE A 135 20.13 4.91 -6.32
N ALA A 136 20.79 5.71 -7.16
CA ALA A 136 21.53 5.20 -8.33
C ALA A 136 22.66 4.21 -7.97
N SER A 137 23.23 4.35 -6.77
CA SER A 137 24.31 3.49 -6.27
C SER A 137 23.82 2.16 -5.68
N LEU A 138 22.51 2.01 -5.45
CA LEU A 138 21.92 0.79 -4.88
C LEU A 138 21.51 -0.19 -5.96
N SER A 139 21.75 -1.49 -5.71
CA SER A 139 21.23 -2.56 -6.55
C SER A 139 19.75 -2.82 -6.28
N ASP A 140 19.03 -3.42 -7.24
CA ASP A 140 17.65 -3.89 -7.00
C ASP A 140 17.60 -4.82 -5.79
N ASP A 141 18.61 -5.69 -5.65
CA ASP A 141 18.69 -6.60 -4.52
C ASP A 141 18.81 -5.85 -3.18
N ALA A 142 19.55 -4.75 -3.12
CA ALA A 142 19.61 -3.90 -1.92
C ALA A 142 18.26 -3.23 -1.65
N LEU A 143 17.60 -2.67 -2.66
CA LEU A 143 16.29 -2.04 -2.54
C LEU A 143 15.20 -3.04 -2.08
N LEU A 144 15.19 -4.24 -2.66
CA LEU A 144 14.36 -5.35 -2.18
C LEU A 144 14.68 -5.71 -0.71
N GLY A 145 15.95 -5.60 -0.31
CA GLY A 145 16.38 -5.83 1.07
C GLY A 145 15.79 -4.82 2.06
N TYR A 146 15.41 -3.65 1.58
CA TYR A 146 14.70 -2.62 2.34
C TYR A 146 13.17 -2.73 2.23
N GLY A 147 12.65 -3.82 1.66
CA GLY A 147 11.22 -4.08 1.55
C GLY A 147 10.52 -3.35 0.39
N VAL A 148 11.27 -2.72 -0.53
CA VAL A 148 10.70 -2.07 -1.71
C VAL A 148 10.02 -3.12 -2.61
N PRO A 149 8.71 -3.02 -2.89
CA PRO A 149 8.04 -3.97 -3.78
C PRO A 149 8.65 -3.97 -5.17
N THR A 150 8.67 -5.14 -5.83
CA THR A 150 9.18 -5.29 -7.19
C THR A 150 8.54 -4.34 -8.19
N GLU A 151 7.25 -4.02 -8.02
CA GLU A 151 6.52 -3.09 -8.90
C GLU A 151 7.00 -1.65 -8.80
N TRP A 152 7.68 -1.27 -7.71
CA TRP A 152 8.14 0.09 -7.45
C TRP A 152 9.64 0.29 -7.62
N LEU A 153 10.42 -0.76 -7.89
CA LEU A 153 11.88 -0.67 -8.03
C LEU A 153 12.32 0.35 -9.09
N ALA A 154 11.62 0.39 -10.24
CA ALA A 154 11.95 1.31 -11.32
C ALA A 154 11.76 2.78 -10.91
N ASP A 155 10.66 3.08 -10.22
CA ASP A 155 10.34 4.42 -9.75
C ASP A 155 11.27 4.87 -8.63
N VAL A 156 11.56 3.98 -7.67
CA VAL A 156 12.53 4.25 -6.60
C VAL A 156 13.92 4.54 -7.19
N ARG A 157 14.37 3.79 -8.21
CA ARG A 157 15.65 4.09 -8.87
C ARG A 157 15.65 5.42 -9.63
N ALA A 158 14.50 5.82 -10.15
CA ALA A 158 14.35 7.08 -10.88
C ALA A 158 14.17 8.29 -9.94
N ALA A 159 13.90 8.05 -8.66
CA ALA A 159 13.62 9.10 -7.69
C ALA A 159 14.82 10.01 -7.43
N ASP A 160 14.52 11.30 -7.39
CA ASP A 160 15.39 12.40 -7.02
C ASP A 160 14.86 13.11 -5.76
N GLU A 161 15.54 14.18 -5.34
CA GLU A 161 15.19 14.95 -4.13
C GLU A 161 13.77 15.53 -4.16
N ASP A 162 13.23 15.81 -5.34
CA ASP A 162 11.90 16.40 -5.49
C ASP A 162 10.80 15.32 -5.49
N SER A 163 11.11 14.13 -5.98
CA SER A 163 10.13 13.06 -6.22
C SER A 163 10.07 12.00 -5.12
N ILE A 164 11.10 11.87 -4.27
CA ILE A 164 11.18 10.81 -3.27
C ILE A 164 10.01 10.83 -2.27
N LEU A 165 9.57 12.01 -1.82
CA LEU A 165 8.42 12.09 -0.91
C LEU A 165 7.15 11.55 -1.57
N GLY A 166 6.92 11.88 -2.84
CA GLY A 166 5.78 11.37 -3.60
C GLY A 166 5.86 9.86 -3.83
N VAL A 167 7.05 9.31 -4.12
CA VAL A 167 7.23 7.86 -4.24
C VAL A 167 6.96 7.16 -2.91
N ALA A 168 7.46 7.71 -1.80
CA ALA A 168 7.32 7.12 -0.46
C ALA A 168 5.86 6.98 -0.02
N GLU A 169 4.96 7.88 -0.43
CA GLU A 169 3.52 7.82 -0.11
C GLU A 169 2.81 6.57 -0.67
N HIS A 170 3.39 5.93 -1.69
CA HIS A 170 2.81 4.75 -2.34
C HIS A 170 3.43 3.43 -1.89
N LEU A 171 4.51 3.49 -1.11
CA LEU A 171 5.23 2.30 -0.65
C LEU A 171 4.66 1.78 0.67
N PRO A 172 4.85 0.48 0.97
CA PRO A 172 4.71 -0.02 2.33
C PRO A 172 5.56 0.82 3.29
N GLU A 173 5.03 1.08 4.50
CA GLU A 173 5.64 1.98 5.50
C GLU A 173 7.12 1.64 5.77
N GLU A 174 7.43 0.35 5.94
CA GLU A 174 8.80 -0.14 6.11
C GLU A 174 9.76 0.34 5.00
N ALA A 175 9.33 0.23 3.75
CA ALA A 175 10.14 0.64 2.61
C ALA A 175 10.25 2.16 2.51
N ALA A 176 9.15 2.87 2.75
CA ALA A 176 9.12 4.33 2.77
C ALA A 176 10.12 4.88 3.81
N GLU A 177 10.07 4.38 5.04
CA GLU A 177 10.98 4.80 6.12
C GLU A 177 12.44 4.54 5.77
N ALA A 178 12.77 3.34 5.28
CA ALA A 178 14.13 2.98 4.90
C ALA A 178 14.67 3.90 3.77
N LEU A 179 13.87 4.18 2.75
CA LEU A 179 14.28 5.05 1.65
C LEU A 179 14.46 6.50 2.10
N LEU A 180 13.60 7.01 2.99
CA LEU A 180 13.73 8.36 3.54
C LEU A 180 14.96 8.49 4.46
N GLU A 181 15.29 7.45 5.22
CA GLU A 181 16.53 7.40 6.00
C GLU A 181 17.76 7.45 5.08
N ILE A 182 17.77 6.68 4.00
CA ILE A 182 18.86 6.70 3.00
C ILE A 182 18.98 8.08 2.36
N ALA A 183 17.85 8.68 1.96
CA ALA A 183 17.81 9.99 1.33
C ALA A 183 18.34 11.11 2.23
N THR A 184 18.29 10.92 3.56
CA THR A 184 18.85 11.85 4.55
C THR A 184 20.28 11.49 5.00
N GLY A 185 20.91 10.50 4.35
CA GLY A 185 22.29 10.08 4.59
C GLY A 185 22.47 9.02 5.68
N GLY A 186 21.38 8.46 6.18
CA GLY A 186 21.38 7.36 7.14
C GLY A 186 21.68 6.00 6.51
N LYS A 187 21.65 4.95 7.34
CA LYS A 187 21.92 3.57 6.94
C LYS A 187 20.91 2.66 7.62
N PRO A 188 19.72 2.50 7.03
CA PRO A 188 18.69 1.64 7.60
C PRO A 188 19.20 0.21 7.69
N LYS A 189 18.83 -0.46 8.77
CA LYS A 189 19.08 -1.90 8.91
C LYS A 189 18.06 -2.64 8.04
N PRO A 190 18.48 -3.53 7.12
CA PRO A 190 17.56 -4.45 6.48
C PRO A 190 16.80 -5.22 7.55
N ARG A 191 15.47 -5.22 7.50
CA ARG A 191 14.65 -5.94 8.48
C ARG A 191 14.51 -7.38 8.00
N GLU A 192 15.15 -8.30 8.72
CA GLU A 192 14.79 -9.70 8.63
C GLU A 192 13.43 -9.87 9.34
N VAL A 193 12.46 -10.45 8.64
CA VAL A 193 11.15 -10.70 9.23
C VAL A 193 11.34 -11.81 10.26
N ALA A 194 11.30 -11.45 11.54
CA ALA A 194 11.19 -12.43 12.60
C ALA A 194 9.92 -13.25 12.34
N PRO A 195 9.96 -14.60 12.42
CA PRO A 195 8.73 -15.37 12.37
C PRO A 195 7.81 -14.83 13.45
N ALA A 196 6.56 -14.53 13.09
CA ALA A 196 5.56 -14.05 14.04
C ALA A 196 5.41 -15.09 15.16
N THR A 197 6.07 -14.84 16.29
CA THR A 197 5.80 -15.56 17.53
C THR A 197 4.55 -14.90 18.11
N PRO A 198 3.46 -15.65 18.37
CA PRO A 198 2.22 -15.05 18.86
C PRO A 198 2.32 -14.43 20.26
N PHE A 199 3.50 -14.45 20.91
CA PHE A 199 3.76 -13.95 22.25
C PHE A 199 5.23 -13.54 22.38
N GLU A 200 5.53 -12.26 22.19
CA GLU A 200 6.60 -11.51 22.88
C GLU A 200 6.26 -10.02 22.87
#